data_AF-A0AAV1RHL6-F1
#
_entry.id   AF-A0AAV1RHL6-F1
#
_cell.length_a   1.000
_cell.length_b   1.000
_cell.length_c   1.000
_cell.angle_alpha   90.00
_cell.angle_beta   90.00
_cell.angle_gamma   90.00
#
_symmetry.space_group_name_H-M   'P 1'
#
loop_
_entity.id
_entity.type
_entity.pdbx_description
1 polymer ?
#
loop_
_entity_poly.entity_id
_entity_poly.type
_entity_poly.pdbx_seq_one_letter_code
_entity_poly.pdbx_strand_id
1 'polypeptide(L)'
;MAIKTPGILTQVIPQGDFKPSQIAMVTMGLRRLMMIIKSKIRSLKMRRPYDKIEKSESMRVEIRSRKARKLIDEILRIADSPNTETYAF
;
A
#
# COMPACT_ATOMS: atom_id res chain seq x y z
N MET A 1 -13.88 54.77 -9.93
CA MET A 1 -12.72 54.03 -9.37
C MET A 1 -12.82 52.59 -9.79
N ALA A 2 -11.87 52.11 -10.57
CA ALA A 2 -11.79 50.71 -10.98
C ALA A 2 -11.14 49.89 -9.87
N ILE A 3 -11.66 48.70 -9.61
CA ILE A 3 -10.83 47.58 -9.16
C ILE A 3 -11.17 46.39 -10.05
N LYS A 4 -10.20 46.08 -10.89
CA LYS A 4 -10.09 45.00 -11.85
C LYS A 4 -9.54 43.78 -11.13
N THR A 5 -10.19 42.63 -11.25
CA THR A 5 -9.56 41.32 -11.01
C THR A 5 -9.95 40.38 -12.16
N PRO A 6 -8.97 39.80 -12.88
CA PRO A 6 -9.20 38.92 -14.02
C PRO A 6 -9.08 37.43 -13.63
N GLY A 7 -9.86 36.57 -14.31
CA GLY A 7 -9.83 35.12 -14.12
C GLY A 7 -10.82 34.68 -13.06
N ILE A 8 -11.74 33.77 -13.32
CA ILE A 8 -11.58 32.47 -13.99
C ILE A 8 -12.84 32.23 -14.81
N LEU A 9 -12.69 31.74 -16.04
CA LEU A 9 -13.81 31.22 -16.85
C LEU A 9 -14.50 30.11 -16.04
N THR A 10 -15.64 30.41 -15.43
CA THR A 10 -16.57 29.39 -14.94
C THR A 10 -17.09 28.65 -16.16
N GLN A 11 -16.50 27.50 -16.45
CA GLN A 11 -17.13 26.53 -17.34
C GLN A 11 -18.47 26.16 -16.74
N VAL A 12 -19.52 26.47 -17.51
CA VAL A 12 -20.89 26.07 -17.26
C VAL A 12 -20.92 24.54 -17.22
N ILE A 13 -21.08 23.97 -16.03
CA ILE A 13 -21.41 22.55 -15.86
C ILE A 13 -22.79 22.37 -16.51
N PRO A 14 -22.96 21.51 -17.52
CA PRO A 14 -24.27 21.26 -18.09
C PRO A 14 -25.16 20.63 -17.00
N GLN A 15 -26.20 21.36 -16.59
CA GLN A 15 -27.25 20.87 -15.72
C GLN A 15 -28.08 19.86 -16.52
N GLY A 16 -27.59 18.63 -16.59
CA GLY A 16 -28.43 17.48 -16.91
C GLY A 16 -29.28 17.20 -15.68
N ASP A 17 -30.61 17.23 -15.84
CA ASP A 17 -31.60 17.02 -14.78
C ASP A 17 -31.55 15.58 -14.22
N PHE A 18 -30.52 15.27 -13.45
CA PHE A 18 -30.44 14.04 -12.68
C PHE A 18 -31.44 14.13 -11.53
N LYS A 19 -32.52 13.34 -11.63
CA LYS A 19 -33.53 13.29 -10.56
C LYS A 19 -32.86 12.88 -9.24
N PRO A 20 -33.19 13.52 -8.10
CA PRO A 20 -32.55 13.26 -6.80
C PRO A 20 -32.66 11.79 -6.36
N SER A 21 -33.69 11.07 -6.82
CA SER A 21 -33.84 9.62 -6.62
C SER A 21 -32.74 8.79 -7.28
N GLN A 22 -32.24 9.19 -8.45
CA GLN A 22 -31.16 8.49 -9.15
C GLN A 22 -29.81 8.73 -8.46
N ILE A 23 -29.56 9.96 -8.01
CA ILE A 23 -28.35 10.31 -7.24
C ILE A 23 -28.31 9.52 -5.93
N ALA A 24 -29.45 9.41 -5.22
CA ALA A 24 -29.56 8.61 -4.00
C ALA A 24 -29.29 7.11 -4.24
N MET A 25 -29.77 6.55 -5.36
CA MET A 25 -29.55 5.15 -5.72
C MET A 25 -28.07 4.86 -6.02
N VAL A 26 -27.41 5.72 -6.82
CA VAL A 26 -25.98 5.58 -7.15
C VAL A 26 -25.10 5.76 -5.92
N THR A 27 -25.38 6.76 -5.08
CA THR A 27 -24.61 7.02 -3.85
C THR A 27 -24.73 5.88 -2.83
N MET A 28 -25.90 5.24 -2.72
CA MET A 28 -26.08 4.08 -1.85
C MET A 28 -25.32 2.83 -2.35
N GLY A 29 -25.30 2.60 -3.67
CA GLY A 29 -24.52 1.52 -4.30
C GLY A 29 -23.01 1.69 -4.08
N LEU A 30 -22.50 2.89 -4.29
CA LEU A 30 -21.09 3.23 -4.06
C LEU A 30 -20.69 3.08 -2.58
N ARG A 31 -21.57 3.47 -1.65
CA ARG A 31 -21.34 3.33 -0.21
C ARG A 31 -21.22 1.86 0.19
N ARG A 32 -22.07 0.98 -0.35
CA ARG A 32 -22.01 -0.47 -0.10
C ARG A 32 -20.71 -1.08 -0.65
N LEU A 33 -20.32 -0.71 -1.86
CA LEU A 33 -19.06 -1.17 -2.46
C LEU A 33 -17.84 -0.73 -1.64
N MET A 34 -17.82 0.52 -1.19
CA MET A 34 -16.73 1.03 -0.35
C MET A 34 -16.64 0.30 0.99
N MET A 35 -17.76 -0.07 1.62
CA MET A 35 -17.74 -0.89 2.83
C MET A 35 -17.16 -2.28 2.58
N ILE A 36 -17.51 -2.91 1.46
CA ILE A 36 -16.96 -4.23 1.07
C ILE A 36 -15.45 -4.12 0.86
N ILE A 37 -14.98 -3.14 0.11
CA ILE A 37 -13.55 -2.90 -0.15
C ILE A 37 -12.81 -2.65 1.17
N LYS A 38 -13.34 -1.78 2.05
CA LYS A 38 -12.73 -1.52 3.36
C LYS A 38 -12.62 -2.78 4.23
N SER A 39 -13.67 -3.62 4.23
CA SER A 39 -13.66 -4.87 5.00
C SER A 39 -12.62 -5.87 4.50
N LYS A 40 -12.49 -6.03 3.17
CA LYS A 40 -11.49 -6.91 2.54
C LYS A 40 -10.06 -6.38 2.73
N ILE A 41 -9.84 -5.08 2.68
CA ILE A 41 -8.52 -4.49 2.96
C ILE A 41 -8.14 -4.70 4.43
N ARG A 42 -9.10 -4.57 5.37
CA ARG A 42 -8.83 -4.83 6.79
C ARG A 42 -8.48 -6.30 7.06
N SER A 43 -9.16 -7.25 6.41
CA SER A 43 -8.82 -8.67 6.53
C SER A 43 -7.47 -9.00 5.88
N LEU A 44 -7.11 -8.35 4.78
CA LEU A 44 -5.78 -8.50 4.15
C LEU A 44 -4.66 -7.90 5.01
N LYS A 45 -4.95 -6.86 5.80
CA LYS A 45 -3.99 -6.25 6.74
C LYS A 45 -3.82 -7.03 8.04
N MET A 46 -4.58 -8.10 8.29
CA MET A 46 -4.28 -9.02 9.38
C MET A 46 -3.03 -9.82 9.01
N ARG A 47 -1.86 -9.22 9.26
CA ARG A 47 -0.59 -9.94 9.26
C ARG A 47 -0.72 -11.06 10.29
N ARG A 48 -0.63 -12.32 9.84
CA ARG A 48 -0.44 -13.43 10.75
C ARG A 48 0.77 -13.11 11.64
N PRO A 49 0.69 -13.32 12.96
CA PRO A 49 1.88 -13.24 13.79
C PRO A 49 2.90 -14.20 13.19
N TYR A 50 4.12 -13.69 12.97
CA TYR A 50 5.19 -14.50 12.43
C TYR A 50 5.55 -15.55 13.47
N ASP A 51 5.31 -16.83 13.16
CA ASP A 51 5.77 -17.93 13.99
C ASP A 51 7.30 -17.95 13.95
N LYS A 52 7.89 -17.44 15.03
CA LYS A 52 9.34 -17.45 15.22
C LYS A 52 9.75 -18.89 15.49
N ILE A 53 10.10 -19.61 14.43
CA ILE A 53 10.69 -20.94 14.54
C ILE A 53 12.07 -20.78 15.19
N GLU A 54 12.30 -21.48 16.29
CA GLU A 54 13.63 -21.57 16.88
C GLU A 54 14.57 -22.29 15.92
N LYS A 55 15.84 -21.84 15.86
CA LYS A 55 16.81 -22.49 14.98
C LYS A 55 17.09 -23.91 15.49
N SER A 56 17.16 -24.89 14.60
CA SER A 56 17.63 -26.24 14.92
C SER A 56 19.13 -26.22 15.31
N GLU A 57 19.57 -27.22 16.08
CA GLU A 57 21.00 -27.39 16.44
C GLU A 57 21.92 -27.41 15.20
N SER A 58 21.53 -28.11 14.13
CA SER A 58 22.29 -28.17 12.88
C SER A 58 22.50 -26.80 12.24
N MET A 59 21.43 -26.02 12.15
CA MET A 59 21.45 -24.66 11.61
C MET A 59 22.30 -23.72 12.47
N ARG A 60 22.34 -23.90 13.79
CA ARG A 60 23.21 -23.12 14.69
C ARG A 60 24.70 -23.36 14.39
N VAL A 61 25.08 -24.60 14.07
CA VAL A 61 26.46 -24.94 13.73
C VAL A 61 26.86 -24.35 12.36
N GLU A 62 25.98 -24.46 11.36
CA GLU A 62 26.24 -23.97 10.01
C GLU A 62 26.39 -22.43 9.95
N ILE A 63 25.53 -21.70 10.67
CA ILE A 63 25.56 -20.23 10.72
C ILE A 63 26.82 -19.70 11.41
N ARG A 64 27.44 -20.46 12.33
CA ARG A 64 28.69 -20.03 12.99
C ARG A 64 29.89 -19.97 12.02
N SER A 65 29.79 -20.64 10.86
CA SER A 65 30.84 -20.60 9.84
C SER A 65 31.11 -19.17 9.35
N ARG A 66 32.36 -18.89 8.95
CA ARG A 66 32.73 -17.55 8.44
C ARG A 66 32.04 -17.22 7.11
N LYS A 67 31.82 -18.23 6.25
CA LYS A 67 31.17 -18.06 4.94
C LYS A 67 29.68 -17.71 5.11
N ALA A 68 28.97 -18.42 5.98
CA ALA A 68 27.56 -18.14 6.24
C ALA A 68 27.36 -16.74 6.84
N ARG A 69 28.19 -16.32 7.79
CA ARG A 69 28.11 -14.95 8.35
C ARG A 69 28.28 -13.86 7.30
N LYS A 70 29.27 -13.98 6.42
CA LYS A 70 29.48 -13.02 5.33
C LYS A 70 28.27 -12.91 4.41
N LEU A 71 27.69 -14.04 4.02
CA LEU A 71 26.49 -14.08 3.18
C LEU A 71 25.29 -13.44 3.87
N ILE A 72 25.10 -13.72 5.17
CA ILE A 72 24.01 -13.14 5.97
C ILE A 72 24.19 -11.62 6.09
N ASP A 73 25.40 -11.15 6.39
CA ASP A 73 25.69 -9.72 6.53
C ASP A 73 25.47 -8.97 5.20
N GLU A 74 25.85 -9.57 4.08
CA GLU A 74 25.62 -9.02 2.74
C GLU A 74 24.13 -8.91 2.42
N ILE A 75 23.36 -9.99 2.63
CA ILE A 75 21.91 -10.00 2.41
C ILE A 75 21.21 -8.99 3.33
N LEU A 76 21.62 -8.89 4.60
CA LEU A 76 21.06 -7.90 5.54
C LEU A 76 21.32 -6.47 5.05
N ARG A 77 22.54 -6.17 4.61
CA ARG A 77 22.88 -4.86 4.07
C ARG A 77 22.01 -4.50 2.85
N ILE A 78 21.80 -5.46 1.95
CA ILE A 78 20.96 -5.26 0.75
C ILE A 78 19.49 -5.05 1.13
N ALA A 79 18.97 -5.83 2.08
CA ALA A 79 17.60 -5.69 2.55
C ALA A 79 17.33 -4.33 3.21
N ASP A 80 18.32 -3.79 3.93
CA ASP A 80 18.24 -2.47 4.57
C ASP A 80 18.36 -1.32 3.56
N SER A 81 19.12 -1.48 2.47
CA SER A 81 19.25 -0.50 1.40
C SER A 81 18.93 -1.10 0.02
N PRO A 82 17.64 -1.30 -0.33
CA PRO A 82 17.23 -1.98 -1.56
C PRO A 82 17.52 -1.20 -2.85
N ASN A 83 17.97 0.06 -2.74
CA ASN A 83 18.21 0.94 -3.88
C ASN A 83 19.65 0.90 -4.40
N THR A 84 20.58 0.23 -3.72
CA THR A 84 22.02 0.28 -4.07
C THR A 84 22.52 -0.98 -4.75
N GLU A 85 21.93 -2.14 -4.49
CA GLU A 85 22.44 -3.43 -4.96
C GLU A 85 21.26 -4.40 -5.14
N THR A 86 21.13 -5.01 -6.33
CA THR A 86 20.16 -6.09 -6.55
C THR A 86 20.93 -7.40 -6.53
N TYR A 87 20.52 -8.36 -5.70
CA TYR A 87 21.19 -9.67 -5.62
C TYR A 87 21.08 -10.37 -6.98
N ALA A 88 22.20 -10.48 -7.71
CA ALA A 88 22.27 -11.21 -8.97
C ALA A 88 22.57 -12.68 -8.68
N PHE A 89 21.65 -13.54 -9.08
CA PHE A 89 21.74 -15.00 -8.93
C PHE A 89 22.54 -15.62 -10.07
#